data_AF-A0A1P8F572-F1
#
_entry.id   AF-A0A1P8F572-F1
#
_cell.length_a   1.000
_cell.length_b   1.000
_cell.length_c   1.000
_cell.angle_alpha   90.00
_cell.angle_beta   90.00
_cell.angle_gamma   90.00
#
_symmetry.space_group_name_H-M   'P 1'
#
loop_
_entity.id
_entity.type
_entity.pdbx_description
1 polymer ?
#
loop_
_entity_poly.entity_id
_entity_poly.type
_entity_poly.pdbx_seq_one_letter_code
_entity_poly.pdbx_strand_id
1 'polypeptide(L)'
;MYTCKICNRQFKSIKALGGHTSGAHPVNKDEPPINENQAPEQVEGKADEESIASEIREYLGKGYTFEQLTNDLHFKERTVRQELVKMIPAADDQASNLPSTYKQSEVISPEAVLRRYMGDSYEEQCELRGMMKLRSSMLLVMELAQIQKTQAEAEAKRFEPLLRMLTASREELDAAAARARGASSEMAREAAQEAVGGVLGYIEEKLPKGPPPKTVDEAYAKRVDKVMDMMWGMMEQQMFPGRSGGGVPEGWETEQKKGGM
;
A
#
# COMPACT_ATOMS: atom_id res chain seq x y z
N MET A 1 8.20 -58.60 34.55
CA MET A 1 7.56 -59.61 33.68
C MET A 1 6.29 -59.01 33.10
N TYR A 2 5.94 -59.31 31.85
CA TYR A 2 4.79 -58.75 31.16
C TYR A 2 3.71 -59.80 30.95
N THR A 3 2.45 -59.50 31.25
CA THR A 3 1.33 -60.44 31.17
C THR A 3 0.42 -60.08 30.00
N CYS A 4 -0.03 -61.09 29.24
CA CYS A 4 -1.07 -60.88 28.24
C CYS A 4 -2.43 -60.73 28.93
N LYS A 5 -3.18 -59.65 28.66
CA LYS A 5 -4.50 -59.42 29.27
C LYS A 5 -5.58 -60.40 28.80
N ILE A 6 -5.38 -61.03 27.64
CA ILE A 6 -6.37 -61.92 27.01
C ILE A 6 -6.22 -63.36 27.54
N CYS A 7 -4.99 -63.82 27.78
CA CYS A 7 -4.71 -65.21 28.17
C CYS A 7 -3.83 -65.39 29.42
N ASN A 8 -3.48 -64.29 30.09
CA ASN A 8 -2.72 -64.21 31.36
C ASN A 8 -1.34 -64.91 31.37
N ARG A 9 -0.78 -65.25 30.21
CA ARG A 9 0.59 -65.80 30.11
C ARG A 9 1.64 -64.73 30.41
N GLN A 10 2.71 -65.11 31.10
CA GLN A 10 3.81 -64.24 31.48
C GLN A 10 4.98 -64.34 30.50
N PHE A 11 5.51 -63.19 30.11
CA PHE A 11 6.63 -63.06 29.17
C PHE A 11 7.77 -62.27 29.81
N LYS A 12 9.01 -62.65 29.46
CA LYS A 12 10.23 -62.00 29.95
C LYS A 12 10.48 -60.62 29.32
N SER A 13 9.86 -60.31 28.18
CA SER A 13 10.07 -59.06 27.42
C SER A 13 8.78 -58.61 26.71
N ILE A 14 8.62 -57.29 26.53
CA ILE A 14 7.53 -56.67 25.76
C ILE A 14 7.51 -57.18 24.32
N LYS A 15 8.68 -57.41 23.70
CA LYS A 15 8.76 -57.87 22.31
C LYS A 15 8.18 -59.28 22.14
N ALA A 16 8.37 -60.15 23.15
CA ALA A 16 7.76 -61.48 23.18
C ALA A 16 6.24 -61.41 23.41
N LEU A 17 5.77 -60.49 24.26
CA LEU A 17 4.34 -60.23 24.44
C LEU A 17 3.71 -59.72 23.13
N GLY A 18 4.34 -58.77 22.45
CA GLY A 18 3.85 -58.21 21.19
C GLY A 18 3.77 -59.26 20.07
N GLY A 19 4.78 -60.12 19.94
CA GLY A 19 4.73 -61.25 19.01
C GLY A 19 3.61 -62.24 19.34
N HIS A 20 3.39 -62.51 20.63
CA HIS A 20 2.31 -63.39 21.08
C HIS A 20 0.92 -62.80 20.81
N THR A 21 0.69 -61.51 21.13
CA THR A 21 -0.61 -60.86 20.88
C THR A 21 -0.91 -60.78 19.39
N SER A 22 0.10 -60.52 18.55
CA SER A 22 -0.07 -60.43 17.10
C SER A 22 -0.46 -61.76 16.45
N GLY A 23 0.08 -62.88 16.96
CA GLY A 23 -0.14 -64.21 16.37
C GLY A 23 -1.33 -64.97 16.97
N ALA A 24 -1.52 -64.90 18.29
CA ALA A 24 -2.56 -65.66 18.99
C ALA A 24 -3.86 -64.89 19.20
N HIS A 25 -3.81 -63.55 19.11
CA HIS A 25 -4.95 -62.66 19.33
C HIS A 25 -4.99 -61.55 18.27
N PRO A 26 -5.26 -61.88 16.99
CA PRO A 26 -5.40 -60.86 15.96
C PRO A 26 -6.55 -59.92 16.32
N VAL A 27 -6.22 -58.68 16.66
CA VAL A 27 -7.19 -57.62 16.91
C VAL A 27 -7.69 -57.12 15.55
N ASN A 28 -8.98 -57.31 15.26
CA ASN A 28 -9.64 -56.63 14.14
C ASN A 28 -9.51 -55.12 14.37
N LYS A 29 -8.94 -54.40 13.40
CA LYS A 29 -8.47 -53.01 13.52
C LYS A 29 -9.57 -51.94 13.45
N ASP A 30 -10.81 -52.28 13.75
CA ASP A 30 -11.93 -51.34 13.73
C ASP A 30 -12.44 -51.09 15.15
N GLU A 31 -11.61 -50.53 16.03
CA GLU A 31 -12.07 -49.84 17.25
C GLU A 31 -10.94 -49.01 17.90
N PRO A 32 -11.19 -47.74 18.26
CA PRO A 32 -10.25 -46.93 19.05
C PRO A 32 -10.30 -47.33 20.55
N PRO A 33 -9.22 -47.08 21.32
CA PRO A 33 -9.12 -47.56 22.70
C PRO A 33 -10.07 -46.80 23.63
N ILE A 34 -11.03 -47.51 24.21
CA ILE A 34 -11.91 -47.04 25.28
C ILE A 34 -11.12 -47.07 26.59
N ASN A 35 -10.97 -45.91 27.24
CA ASN A 35 -10.51 -45.80 28.61
C ASN A 35 -11.71 -46.06 29.53
N GLU A 36 -11.64 -47.16 30.28
CA GLU A 36 -12.61 -47.57 31.28
C GLU A 36 -12.71 -46.53 32.41
N ASN A 37 -13.89 -45.94 32.56
CA ASN A 37 -14.51 -45.89 33.88
C ASN A 37 -16.03 -45.77 33.73
N GLN A 38 -16.70 -46.75 34.34
CA GLN A 38 -18.14 -46.91 34.57
C GLN A 38 -18.97 -47.51 33.42
N ALA A 39 -19.11 -48.84 33.49
CA ALA A 39 -20.40 -49.50 33.26
C ALA A 39 -21.36 -49.15 34.44
N PRO A 40 -22.68 -49.21 34.24
CA PRO A 40 -23.39 -50.48 34.03
C PRO A 40 -24.05 -50.51 32.63
N GLU A 41 -23.88 -51.58 31.87
CA GLU A 41 -24.85 -52.68 31.84
C GLU A 41 -26.27 -52.17 31.52
N GLN A 42 -26.62 -52.10 30.23
CA GLN A 42 -27.97 -52.40 29.75
C GLN A 42 -27.91 -53.10 28.39
N VAL A 43 -28.30 -54.36 28.47
CA VAL A 43 -28.82 -55.19 27.39
C VAL A 43 -30.24 -54.68 27.06
N GLU A 44 -30.60 -54.71 25.77
CA GLU A 44 -31.96 -54.56 25.22
C GLU A 44 -32.63 -53.17 25.29
N GLY A 45 -33.10 -52.65 24.13
CA GLY A 45 -33.91 -51.44 24.11
C GLY A 45 -34.00 -50.65 22.79
N LYS A 46 -34.07 -51.29 21.62
CA LYS A 46 -34.38 -50.57 20.36
C LYS A 46 -35.78 -49.89 20.36
N ALA A 47 -36.61 -50.14 21.37
CA ALA A 47 -37.93 -49.55 21.52
C ALA A 47 -37.94 -48.20 22.27
N ASP A 48 -36.93 -47.92 23.11
CA ASP A 48 -36.94 -46.73 23.98
C ASP A 48 -36.37 -45.49 23.28
N GLU A 49 -35.44 -45.66 22.34
CA GLU A 49 -34.87 -44.55 21.57
C GLU A 49 -35.89 -43.90 20.63
N GLU A 50 -36.87 -44.65 20.11
CA GLU A 50 -37.97 -44.11 19.30
C GLU A 50 -38.96 -43.31 20.15
N SER A 51 -39.21 -43.76 21.39
CA SER A 51 -40.04 -43.07 22.37
C SER A 51 -39.42 -41.72 22.77
N ILE A 52 -38.14 -41.72 23.12
CA ILE A 52 -37.38 -40.50 23.46
C ILE A 52 -37.31 -39.55 22.26
N ALA A 53 -37.11 -40.06 21.04
CA ALA A 53 -37.10 -39.25 19.83
C ALA A 53 -38.47 -38.59 19.56
N SER A 54 -39.58 -39.28 19.87
CA SER A 54 -40.93 -38.72 19.71
C SER A 54 -41.21 -37.56 20.66
N GLU A 55 -40.74 -37.67 21.90
CA GLU A 55 -40.85 -36.64 22.93
C GLU A 55 -40.03 -35.40 22.58
N ILE A 56 -38.79 -35.58 22.10
CA ILE A 56 -37.94 -34.48 21.59
C ILE A 56 -38.64 -33.74 20.44
N ARG A 57 -39.27 -34.45 19.51
CA ARG A 57 -40.03 -33.83 18.41
C ARG A 57 -41.22 -33.00 18.91
N GLU A 58 -41.93 -33.47 19.94
CA GLU A 58 -43.04 -32.73 20.54
C GLU A 58 -42.57 -31.43 21.19
N TYR A 59 -41.47 -31.46 21.95
CA TYR A 59 -40.89 -30.26 22.54
C TYR A 59 -40.35 -29.29 21.49
N LEU A 60 -39.72 -29.79 20.43
CA LEU A 60 -39.30 -28.95 19.30
C LEU A 60 -40.51 -28.28 18.61
N GLY A 61 -41.63 -28.99 18.46
CA GLY A 61 -42.89 -28.44 17.93
C GLY A 61 -43.51 -27.35 18.83
N LYS A 62 -43.26 -27.41 20.13
CA LYS A 62 -43.65 -26.36 21.10
C LYS A 62 -42.69 -25.16 21.12
N GLY A 63 -41.60 -25.18 20.34
CA GLY A 63 -40.67 -24.07 20.18
C GLY A 63 -39.50 -24.04 21.17
N TYR A 64 -39.22 -25.14 21.86
CA TYR A 64 -38.07 -25.23 22.77
C TYR A 64 -36.75 -25.15 21.99
N THR A 65 -35.76 -24.43 22.53
CA THR A 65 -34.46 -24.29 21.88
C THR A 65 -33.56 -25.50 22.17
N PHE A 66 -32.54 -25.68 21.32
CA PHE A 66 -31.54 -26.74 21.50
C PHE A 66 -30.91 -26.72 22.89
N GLU A 67 -30.53 -25.53 23.38
CA GLU A 67 -29.88 -25.36 24.68
C GLU A 67 -30.81 -25.74 25.84
N GLN A 68 -32.11 -25.48 25.72
CA GLN A 68 -33.11 -25.86 26.74
C GLN A 68 -33.33 -27.37 26.78
N LEU A 69 -33.34 -28.03 25.61
CA LEU A 69 -33.48 -29.48 25.51
C LEU A 69 -32.27 -30.22 26.11
N THR A 70 -31.07 -29.67 25.95
CA THR A 70 -29.84 -30.30 26.46
C THR A 70 -29.54 -29.95 27.91
N ASN A 71 -29.78 -28.71 28.33
CA ASN A 71 -29.38 -28.23 29.66
C ASN A 71 -30.49 -28.39 30.70
N ASP A 72 -31.75 -28.15 30.34
CA ASP A 72 -32.87 -28.15 31.30
C ASP A 72 -33.61 -29.50 31.31
N LEU A 73 -33.75 -30.13 30.14
CA LEU A 73 -34.42 -31.43 29.98
C LEU A 73 -33.44 -32.60 29.88
N HIS A 74 -32.13 -32.32 29.91
CA HIS A 74 -31.04 -33.30 29.94
C HIS A 74 -31.09 -34.36 28.82
N PHE A 75 -31.68 -34.03 27.67
CA PHE A 75 -31.63 -34.91 26.51
C PHE A 75 -30.20 -35.02 25.97
N LYS A 76 -29.85 -36.21 25.49
CA LYS A 76 -28.53 -36.46 24.90
C LYS A 76 -28.35 -35.60 23.65
N GLU A 77 -27.28 -34.78 23.65
CA GLU A 77 -27.01 -33.78 22.62
C GLU A 77 -27.06 -34.35 21.18
N ARG A 78 -26.52 -35.56 21.01
CA ARG A 78 -26.51 -36.27 19.72
C ARG A 78 -27.92 -36.58 19.22
N THR A 79 -28.83 -36.98 20.10
CA THR A 79 -30.21 -37.34 19.76
C THR A 79 -31.03 -36.11 19.40
N VAL A 80 -30.85 -35.01 20.14
CA VAL A 80 -31.51 -33.72 19.83
C VAL A 80 -31.05 -33.18 18.48
N ARG A 81 -29.74 -33.24 18.18
CA ARG A 81 -29.21 -32.83 16.87
C ARG A 81 -29.76 -33.71 15.73
N GLN A 82 -29.92 -35.00 15.94
CA GLN A 82 -30.48 -35.92 14.93
C GLN A 82 -31.95 -35.61 14.62
N GLU A 83 -32.78 -35.32 15.62
CA GLU A 83 -34.18 -34.95 15.40
C GLU A 83 -34.34 -33.54 14.80
N LEU A 84 -33.48 -32.59 15.18
CA LEU A 84 -33.43 -31.26 14.55
C LEU A 84 -33.13 -31.35 13.04
N VAL A 85 -32.21 -32.21 12.63
CA VAL A 85 -31.87 -32.42 11.20
C VAL A 85 -33.07 -33.00 10.43
N LYS A 86 -33.90 -33.83 11.05
CA LYS A 86 -35.11 -34.40 10.43
C LYS A 86 -36.26 -33.38 10.30
N MET A 87 -36.33 -32.41 11.20
CA MET A 87 -37.33 -31.32 11.20
C MET A 87 -36.99 -30.22 10.19
N ILE A 88 -35.71 -30.05 9.86
CA ILE A 88 -35.31 -29.23 8.72
C ILE A 88 -35.72 -30.04 7.48
N PRO A 89 -36.63 -29.53 6.63
CA PRO A 89 -36.96 -30.23 5.40
C PRO A 89 -35.65 -30.49 4.65
N ALA A 90 -35.43 -31.75 4.26
CA ALA A 90 -34.38 -32.05 3.31
C ALA A 90 -34.58 -31.08 2.15
N ALA A 91 -33.55 -30.27 1.84
CA ALA A 91 -33.63 -29.36 0.73
C ALA A 91 -34.05 -30.22 -0.48
N ASP A 92 -35.26 -29.99 -1.00
CA ASP A 92 -35.72 -30.68 -2.19
C ASP A 92 -34.58 -30.65 -3.21
N ASP A 93 -34.32 -31.74 -3.90
CA ASP A 93 -33.35 -31.74 -5.01
C ASP A 93 -33.74 -30.73 -6.11
N GLN A 94 -34.95 -30.16 -6.04
CA GLN A 94 -35.43 -29.03 -6.85
C GLN A 94 -35.06 -27.63 -6.30
N ALA A 95 -34.59 -27.52 -5.06
CA ALA A 95 -33.91 -26.33 -4.52
C ALA A 95 -32.43 -26.25 -4.97
N SER A 96 -32.01 -27.14 -5.88
CA SER A 96 -30.85 -26.95 -6.76
C SER A 96 -31.04 -25.82 -7.78
N ASN A 97 -32.10 -25.02 -7.67
CA ASN A 97 -32.22 -23.72 -8.33
C ASN A 97 -31.38 -22.62 -7.64
N LEU A 98 -30.13 -22.92 -7.25
CA LEU A 98 -29.09 -21.92 -7.52
C LEU A 98 -29.12 -21.72 -9.04
N PRO A 99 -29.04 -20.49 -9.57
CA PRO A 99 -29.12 -20.27 -11.00
C PRO A 99 -28.09 -21.17 -11.69
N SER A 100 -28.59 -22.26 -12.26
CA SER A 100 -27.84 -23.31 -12.89
C SER A 100 -28.53 -23.50 -14.23
N THR A 101 -27.72 -23.32 -15.23
CA THR A 101 -28.16 -22.68 -16.43
C THR A 101 -27.90 -23.64 -17.55
N TYR A 102 -28.97 -24.11 -18.18
CA TYR A 102 -28.91 -25.16 -19.18
C TYR A 102 -29.17 -24.57 -20.57
N LYS A 103 -28.14 -24.72 -21.41
CA LYS A 103 -28.00 -24.42 -22.86
C LYS A 103 -27.35 -23.08 -23.23
N GLN A 104 -26.06 -23.21 -23.57
CA GLN A 104 -25.24 -22.40 -24.49
C GLN A 104 -24.88 -20.93 -24.18
N SER A 105 -25.35 -20.30 -23.11
CA SER A 105 -24.92 -18.91 -22.82
C SER A 105 -24.64 -18.56 -21.37
N GLU A 106 -24.39 -19.52 -20.48
CA GLU A 106 -24.44 -19.22 -19.05
C GLU A 106 -23.29 -19.83 -18.23
N VAL A 107 -22.83 -19.04 -17.25
CA VAL A 107 -21.69 -19.32 -16.38
C VAL A 107 -22.13 -20.30 -15.30
N ILE A 108 -21.58 -21.51 -15.33
CA ILE A 108 -21.80 -22.50 -14.26
C ILE A 108 -21.23 -21.93 -12.96
N SER A 109 -22.06 -21.86 -11.91
CA SER A 109 -21.57 -21.45 -10.60
C SER A 109 -20.54 -22.48 -10.10
N PRO A 110 -19.38 -22.04 -9.57
CA PRO A 110 -18.36 -22.96 -9.05
C PRO A 110 -18.91 -23.97 -8.04
N GLU A 111 -19.93 -23.60 -7.28
CA GLU A 111 -20.61 -24.50 -6.33
C GLU A 111 -21.37 -25.64 -7.02
N ALA A 112 -22.01 -25.36 -8.16
CA ALA A 112 -22.66 -26.38 -8.97
C ALA A 112 -21.62 -27.32 -9.61
N VAL A 113 -20.43 -26.83 -9.95
CA VAL A 113 -19.32 -27.68 -10.39
C VAL A 113 -18.86 -28.58 -9.25
N LEU A 114 -18.58 -28.01 -8.08
CA LEU A 114 -18.09 -28.76 -6.92
C LEU A 114 -19.08 -29.85 -6.50
N ARG A 115 -20.38 -29.54 -6.40
CA ARG A 115 -21.42 -30.53 -6.04
C ARG A 115 -21.55 -31.69 -7.02
N ARG A 116 -21.10 -31.56 -8.28
CA ARG A 116 -21.10 -32.68 -9.23
C ARG A 116 -19.94 -33.65 -9.01
N TYR A 117 -18.87 -33.20 -8.37
CA TYR A 117 -17.67 -34.01 -8.11
C TYR A 117 -17.61 -34.54 -6.68
N MET A 118 -18.37 -33.97 -5.75
CA MET A 118 -18.51 -34.47 -4.38
C MET A 118 -19.70 -35.44 -4.32
N GLY A 119 -19.52 -36.61 -3.71
CA GLY A 119 -20.62 -37.51 -3.37
C GLY A 119 -21.22 -37.18 -2.01
N ASP A 120 -22.04 -38.11 -1.50
CA ASP A 120 -22.81 -37.92 -0.26
C ASP A 120 -22.03 -38.32 1.01
N SER A 121 -20.74 -38.61 0.88
CA SER A 121 -19.87 -38.93 2.01
C SER A 121 -19.77 -37.75 2.99
N TYR A 122 -19.71 -38.04 4.29
CA TYR A 122 -19.54 -37.02 5.32
C TYR A 122 -18.22 -36.22 5.18
N GLU A 123 -17.13 -36.90 4.78
CA GLU A 123 -15.85 -36.23 4.53
C GLU A 123 -15.94 -35.28 3.34
N GLU A 124 -16.60 -35.72 2.26
CA GLU A 124 -16.81 -34.94 1.04
C GLU A 124 -17.70 -33.71 1.30
N GLN A 125 -18.73 -33.84 2.14
CA GLN A 125 -19.53 -32.68 2.58
C GLN A 125 -18.72 -31.67 3.39
N CYS A 126 -17.79 -32.15 4.24
CA CYS A 126 -16.92 -31.28 5.01
C CYS A 126 -15.92 -30.53 4.12
N GLU A 127 -15.35 -31.20 3.12
CA GLU A 127 -14.49 -30.59 2.12
C GLU A 127 -15.23 -29.54 1.28
N LEU A 128 -16.44 -29.84 0.81
CA LEU A 128 -17.28 -28.89 0.08
C LEU A 128 -17.53 -27.62 0.90
N ARG A 129 -17.88 -27.78 2.18
CA ARG A 129 -18.08 -26.67 3.10
C ARG A 129 -16.78 -25.87 3.30
N GLY A 130 -15.64 -26.53 3.35
CA GLY A 130 -14.32 -25.89 3.39
C GLY A 130 -14.05 -25.04 2.14
N MET A 131 -14.29 -25.59 0.96
CA MET A 131 -14.13 -24.89 -0.32
C MET A 131 -15.06 -23.69 -0.45
N MET A 132 -16.31 -23.81 0.00
CA MET A 132 -17.26 -22.69 0.02
C MET A 132 -16.79 -21.55 0.94
N LYS A 133 -16.27 -21.87 2.13
CA LYS A 133 -15.68 -20.88 3.05
C LYS A 133 -14.44 -20.21 2.47
N LEU A 134 -13.59 -20.96 1.77
CA LEU A 134 -12.43 -20.39 1.10
C LEU A 134 -12.86 -19.43 -0.01
N ARG A 135 -13.83 -19.83 -0.84
CA ARG A 135 -14.37 -18.97 -1.90
C ARG A 135 -14.97 -17.68 -1.33
N SER A 136 -15.74 -17.75 -0.25
CA SER A 136 -16.29 -16.55 0.39
C SER A 136 -15.18 -15.64 0.92
N SER A 137 -14.12 -16.21 1.52
CA SER A 137 -12.96 -15.41 1.96
C SER A 137 -12.26 -14.70 0.81
N MET A 138 -12.12 -15.34 -0.36
CA MET A 138 -11.54 -14.72 -1.55
C MET A 138 -12.42 -13.59 -2.09
N LEU A 139 -13.74 -13.77 -2.10
CA LEU A 139 -14.68 -12.72 -2.52
C LEU A 139 -14.61 -11.50 -1.59
N LEU A 140 -14.51 -11.71 -0.27
CA LEU A 140 -14.31 -10.62 0.69
C LEU A 140 -13.01 -9.85 0.44
N VAL A 141 -11.93 -10.53 0.07
CA VAL A 141 -10.66 -9.88 -0.28
C VAL A 141 -10.80 -9.05 -1.56
N MET A 142 -11.48 -9.57 -2.58
CA MET A 142 -11.74 -8.84 -3.83
C MET A 142 -12.61 -7.61 -3.59
N GLU A 143 -13.64 -7.74 -2.74
CA GLU A 143 -14.50 -6.63 -2.32
C GLU A 143 -13.70 -5.56 -1.58
N LEU A 144 -12.82 -5.96 -0.65
CA LEU A 144 -11.93 -5.04 0.05
C LEU A 144 -11.02 -4.29 -0.92
N ALA A 145 -10.44 -4.98 -1.90
CA ALA A 145 -9.61 -4.35 -2.93
C ALA A 145 -10.42 -3.33 -3.77
N GLN A 146 -11.68 -3.64 -4.08
CA GLN A 146 -12.56 -2.73 -4.79
C GLN A 146 -12.94 -1.52 -3.94
N ILE A 147 -13.16 -1.69 -2.64
CA ILE A 147 -13.37 -0.58 -1.69
C ILE A 147 -12.12 0.31 -1.64
N GLN A 148 -10.93 -0.27 -1.52
CA GLN A 148 -9.68 0.51 -1.54
C GLN A 148 -9.50 1.28 -2.85
N LYS A 149 -9.83 0.66 -4.00
CA LYS A 149 -9.79 1.35 -5.29
C LYS A 149 -10.76 2.53 -5.33
N THR A 150 -12.00 2.35 -4.87
CA THR A 150 -12.99 3.45 -4.87
C THR A 150 -12.60 4.57 -3.91
N GLN A 151 -11.99 4.24 -2.76
CA GLN A 151 -11.41 5.23 -1.84
C GLN A 151 -10.27 6.01 -2.50
N ALA A 152 -9.32 5.33 -3.15
CA ALA A 152 -8.21 5.98 -3.85
C ALA A 152 -8.70 6.87 -5.01
N GLU A 153 -9.70 6.43 -5.77
CA GLU A 153 -10.32 7.25 -6.82
C GLU A 153 -11.04 8.49 -6.25
N ALA A 154 -11.70 8.34 -5.11
CA ALA A 154 -12.34 9.46 -4.41
C ALA A 154 -11.31 10.46 -3.87
N GLU A 155 -10.19 9.98 -3.33
CA GLU A 155 -9.07 10.81 -2.88
C GLU A 155 -8.41 11.55 -4.05
N ALA A 156 -8.17 10.88 -5.18
CA ALA A 156 -7.63 11.51 -6.38
C ALA A 156 -8.54 12.67 -6.87
N LYS A 157 -9.86 12.46 -6.89
CA LYS A 157 -10.84 13.51 -7.21
C LYS A 157 -10.82 14.67 -6.21
N ARG A 158 -10.54 14.41 -4.93
CA ARG A 158 -10.40 15.46 -3.90
C ARG A 158 -9.11 16.26 -4.07
N PHE A 159 -8.02 15.62 -4.50
CA PHE A 159 -6.75 16.30 -4.76
C PHE A 159 -6.73 17.04 -6.09
N GLU A 160 -7.57 16.67 -7.04
CA GLU A 160 -7.67 17.29 -8.35
C GLU A 160 -7.75 18.84 -8.34
N PRO A 161 -8.63 19.50 -7.55
CA PRO A 161 -8.66 20.97 -7.50
C PRO A 161 -7.36 21.58 -6.96
N LEU A 162 -6.73 20.94 -5.97
CA LEU A 162 -5.45 21.40 -5.41
C LEU A 162 -4.34 21.28 -6.45
N LEU A 163 -4.27 20.16 -7.17
CA LEU A 163 -3.31 19.95 -8.25
C LEU A 163 -3.51 20.95 -9.39
N ARG A 164 -4.76 21.26 -9.76
CA ARG A 164 -5.07 22.32 -10.74
C ARG A 164 -4.61 23.70 -10.28
N MET A 165 -4.80 24.04 -9.00
CA MET A 165 -4.33 25.32 -8.45
C MET A 165 -2.81 25.40 -8.40
N LEU A 166 -2.12 24.31 -8.03
CA LEU A 166 -0.66 24.24 -7.99
C LEU A 166 -0.01 24.28 -9.39
N THR A 167 -0.66 23.67 -10.38
CA THR A 167 -0.19 23.71 -11.77
C THR A 167 -0.38 25.10 -12.36
N ALA A 168 -1.57 25.71 -12.17
CA ALA A 168 -1.81 27.09 -12.57
C ALA A 168 -0.85 28.07 -11.90
N SER A 169 -0.58 27.94 -10.59
CA SER A 169 0.36 28.83 -9.91
C SER A 169 1.80 28.65 -10.40
N ARG A 170 2.20 27.43 -10.74
CA ARG A 170 3.50 27.17 -11.37
C ARG A 170 3.60 27.83 -12.73
N GLU A 171 2.57 27.71 -13.57
CA GLU A 171 2.52 28.37 -14.88
C GLU A 171 2.61 29.89 -14.76
N GLU A 172 1.92 30.49 -13.80
CA GLU A 172 2.00 31.94 -13.52
C GLU A 172 3.40 32.36 -13.07
N LEU A 173 4.04 31.58 -12.20
CA LEU A 173 5.42 31.83 -11.74
C LEU A 173 6.43 31.69 -12.89
N ASP A 174 6.28 30.67 -13.73
CA ASP A 174 7.15 30.46 -14.89
C ASP A 174 6.97 31.61 -15.91
N ALA A 175 5.73 32.06 -16.15
CA ALA A 175 5.44 33.21 -16.98
C ALA A 175 5.97 34.53 -16.38
N ALA A 176 5.88 34.71 -15.05
CA ALA A 176 6.46 35.85 -14.37
C ALA A 176 8.00 35.84 -14.43
N ALA A 177 8.63 34.68 -14.27
CA ALA A 177 10.06 34.51 -14.40
C ALA A 177 10.54 34.79 -15.84
N ALA A 178 9.79 34.34 -16.85
CA ALA A 178 10.06 34.67 -18.25
C ALA A 178 9.96 36.18 -18.51
N ARG A 179 8.92 36.83 -17.98
CA ARG A 179 8.75 38.31 -18.06
C ARG A 179 9.89 39.05 -17.34
N ALA A 180 10.30 38.59 -16.16
CA ALA A 180 11.41 39.19 -15.42
C ALA A 180 12.75 39.06 -16.18
N ARG A 181 13.01 37.91 -16.81
CA ARG A 181 14.18 37.74 -17.69
C ARG A 181 14.14 38.68 -18.88
N GLY A 182 13.00 38.78 -19.57
CA GLY A 182 12.81 39.73 -20.68
C GLY A 182 13.08 41.18 -20.24
N ALA A 183 12.41 41.63 -19.18
CA ALA A 183 12.58 42.97 -18.63
C ALA A 183 14.03 43.23 -18.19
N SER A 184 14.69 42.28 -17.53
CA SER A 184 16.10 42.43 -17.13
C SER A 184 17.03 42.57 -18.34
N SER A 185 16.76 41.89 -19.45
CA SER A 185 17.56 41.98 -20.67
C SER A 185 17.36 43.31 -21.41
N GLU A 186 16.12 43.84 -21.42
CA GLU A 186 15.81 45.15 -21.99
C GLU A 186 16.44 46.26 -21.14
N MET A 187 16.29 46.19 -19.82
CA MET A 187 16.85 47.17 -18.89
C MET A 187 18.39 47.15 -18.89
N ALA A 188 19.01 45.97 -19.03
CA ALA A 188 20.46 45.86 -19.21
C ALA A 188 20.93 46.45 -20.55
N ARG A 189 20.14 46.27 -21.61
CA ARG A 189 20.45 46.85 -22.93
C ARG A 189 20.30 48.37 -22.92
N GLU A 190 19.25 48.90 -22.30
CA GLU A 190 19.04 50.34 -22.12
C GLU A 190 20.14 50.97 -21.27
N ALA A 191 20.45 50.39 -20.10
CA ALA A 191 21.54 50.85 -19.24
C ALA A 191 22.91 50.80 -19.94
N ALA A 192 23.17 49.77 -20.76
CA ALA A 192 24.39 49.69 -21.56
C ALA A 192 24.43 50.79 -22.64
N GLN A 193 23.31 51.09 -23.29
CA GLN A 193 23.23 52.18 -24.27
C GLN A 193 23.41 53.55 -23.61
N GLU A 194 22.81 53.76 -22.44
CA GLU A 194 22.96 54.99 -21.66
C GLU A 194 24.40 55.16 -21.17
N ALA A 195 25.01 54.10 -20.62
CA ALA A 195 26.42 54.12 -20.21
C ALA A 195 27.36 54.40 -21.39
N VAL A 196 27.12 53.79 -22.55
CA VAL A 196 27.88 54.08 -23.77
C VAL A 196 27.67 55.53 -24.23
N GLY A 197 26.45 56.07 -24.15
CA GLY A 197 26.14 57.46 -24.45
C GLY A 197 26.85 58.44 -23.51
N GLY A 198 26.86 58.15 -22.21
CA GLY A 198 27.60 58.93 -21.21
C GLY A 198 29.11 58.88 -21.42
N VAL A 199 29.66 57.71 -21.75
CA VAL A 199 31.08 57.56 -22.11
C VAL A 199 31.40 58.30 -23.41
N LEU A 200 30.53 58.25 -24.43
CA LEU A 200 30.69 59.01 -25.68
C LEU A 200 30.65 60.52 -25.43
N GLY A 201 29.71 61.00 -24.62
CA GLY A 201 29.64 62.41 -24.21
C GLY A 201 30.89 62.84 -23.45
N TYR A 202 31.38 62.01 -22.52
CA TYR A 202 32.63 62.26 -21.80
C TYR A 202 33.85 62.24 -22.73
N ILE A 203 33.91 61.31 -23.68
CA ILE A 203 34.95 61.24 -24.71
C ILE A 203 34.89 62.50 -25.58
N GLU A 204 33.72 63.00 -25.97
CA GLU A 204 33.59 64.20 -26.80
C GLU A 204 33.92 65.49 -26.03
N GLU A 205 33.61 65.54 -24.73
CA GLU A 205 33.93 66.67 -23.85
C GLU A 205 35.42 66.69 -23.44
N LYS A 206 36.05 65.52 -23.30
CA LYS A 206 37.44 65.38 -22.84
C LYS A 206 38.46 65.04 -23.92
N LEU A 207 38.05 64.66 -25.13
CA LEU A 207 38.99 64.65 -26.27
C LEU A 207 39.18 66.10 -26.75
N PRO A 208 40.41 66.61 -26.78
CA PRO A 208 40.68 67.85 -27.47
C PRO A 208 40.32 67.68 -28.95
N LYS A 209 39.48 68.58 -29.49
CA LYS A 209 39.22 68.73 -30.93
C LYS A 209 40.52 69.21 -31.62
N GLY A 210 41.51 68.34 -31.69
CA GLY A 210 42.73 68.52 -32.48
C GLY A 210 42.50 68.08 -33.92
N PRO A 211 43.27 68.62 -34.89
CA PRO A 211 43.15 68.23 -36.29
C PRO A 211 43.34 66.71 -36.45
N PRO A 212 42.57 66.06 -37.35
CA PRO A 212 42.61 64.61 -37.49
C PRO A 212 44.04 64.12 -37.77
N PRO A 213 44.46 62.99 -37.16
CA PRO A 213 45.80 62.46 -37.37
C PRO A 213 46.00 62.12 -38.84
N LYS A 214 47.13 62.55 -39.40
CA LYS A 214 47.38 62.45 -40.85
C LYS A 214 47.71 61.03 -41.31
N THR A 215 47.95 60.08 -40.39
CA THR A 215 48.17 58.65 -40.71
C THR A 215 47.62 57.74 -39.61
N VAL A 216 47.21 56.53 -40.00
CA VAL A 216 46.47 55.55 -39.18
C VAL A 216 47.34 54.93 -38.08
N ASP A 217 48.65 54.77 -38.32
CA ASP A 217 49.57 54.12 -37.38
C ASP A 217 49.80 54.96 -36.11
N GLU A 218 49.89 56.28 -36.23
CA GLU A 218 50.02 57.19 -35.07
C GLU A 218 48.74 57.26 -34.22
N ALA A 219 47.58 57.05 -34.84
CA ALA A 219 46.29 57.05 -34.15
C ALA A 219 46.12 55.79 -33.28
N TYR A 220 46.60 54.64 -33.75
CA TYR A 220 46.61 53.40 -32.97
C TYR A 220 47.65 53.46 -31.86
N ALA A 221 48.87 53.95 -32.12
CA ALA A 221 49.92 54.05 -31.10
C ALA A 221 49.49 54.91 -29.89
N LYS A 222 48.95 56.12 -30.14
CA LYS A 222 48.50 57.02 -29.05
C LYS A 222 47.30 56.48 -28.27
N ARG A 223 46.48 55.62 -28.89
CA ARG A 223 45.32 55.02 -28.23
C ARG A 223 45.72 53.82 -27.39
N VAL A 224 46.69 53.03 -27.85
CA VAL A 224 47.27 51.90 -27.10
C VAL A 224 48.06 52.41 -25.89
N ASP A 225 48.88 53.45 -26.03
CA ASP A 225 49.63 54.04 -24.92
C ASP A 225 48.70 54.51 -23.79
N LYS A 226 47.59 55.17 -24.14
CA LYS A 226 46.64 55.69 -23.16
C LYS A 226 45.83 54.60 -22.45
N VAL A 227 45.53 53.50 -23.15
CA VAL A 227 44.88 52.31 -22.56
C VAL A 227 45.85 51.57 -21.64
N MET A 228 47.14 51.49 -22.02
CA MET A 228 48.18 50.90 -21.20
C MET A 228 48.45 51.72 -19.93
N ASP A 229 48.44 53.05 -20.00
CA ASP A 229 48.56 53.93 -18.83
C ASP A 229 47.39 53.74 -17.84
N MET A 230 46.17 53.62 -18.36
CA MET A 230 44.99 53.39 -17.54
C MET A 230 45.01 51.98 -16.91
N MET A 231 45.47 50.98 -17.65
CA MET A 231 45.62 49.61 -17.16
C MET A 231 46.75 49.51 -16.12
N TRP A 232 47.84 50.28 -16.30
CA TRP A 232 48.94 50.36 -15.34
C TRP A 232 48.49 51.02 -14.03
N GLY A 233 47.77 52.15 -14.09
CA GLY A 233 47.24 52.81 -12.89
C GLY A 233 46.22 51.94 -12.13
N MET A 234 45.43 51.13 -12.84
CA MET A 234 44.50 50.18 -12.22
C MET A 234 45.24 48.98 -11.60
N MET A 235 46.28 48.47 -12.26
CA MET A 235 47.15 47.41 -11.75
C MET A 235 47.96 47.86 -10.53
N GLU A 236 48.40 49.12 -10.50
CA GLU A 236 49.14 49.73 -9.40
C GLU A 236 48.25 49.89 -8.15
N GLN A 237 46.98 50.27 -8.32
CA GLN A 237 45.98 50.25 -7.24
C GLN A 237 45.73 48.85 -6.69
N GLN A 238 45.77 47.82 -7.54
CA GLN A 238 45.54 46.43 -7.13
C GLN A 238 46.76 45.81 -6.42
N MET A 239 47.97 46.25 -6.77
CA MET A 239 49.23 45.77 -6.20
C MET A 239 49.63 46.50 -4.91
N PHE A 240 49.18 47.75 -4.70
CA PHE A 240 49.44 48.52 -3.48
C PHE A 240 48.17 49.18 -2.91
N PRO A 241 47.28 48.43 -2.26
CA PRO A 241 46.11 49.00 -1.61
C PRO A 241 46.53 49.71 -0.31
N GLY A 242 46.77 51.03 -0.38
CA GLY A 242 46.92 51.85 0.83
C GLY A 242 47.95 52.98 0.82
N ARG A 243 48.65 53.27 -0.29
CA ARG A 243 49.55 54.44 -0.34
C ARG A 243 48.84 55.66 -0.95
N SER A 244 48.41 56.55 -0.04
CA SER A 244 48.08 57.99 -0.21
C SER A 244 47.08 58.36 -1.32
N GLY A 245 45.88 58.88 -1.04
CA GLY A 245 45.63 59.96 -0.09
C GLY A 245 46.19 61.28 -0.63
N GLY A 246 45.38 62.00 -1.41
CA GLY A 246 45.50 63.45 -1.61
C GLY A 246 46.65 63.93 -2.50
N GLY A 247 46.38 64.10 -3.79
CA GLY A 247 47.22 64.89 -4.69
C GLY A 247 46.47 65.14 -5.98
N VAL A 248 45.87 66.32 -6.12
CA VAL A 248 45.28 66.75 -7.39
C VAL A 248 46.43 66.84 -8.42
N PRO A 249 46.24 66.40 -9.68
CA PRO A 249 47.28 66.47 -10.70
C PRO A 249 47.85 67.88 -10.87
N GLU A 250 49.16 67.95 -11.10
CA GLU A 250 49.94 69.19 -11.21
C GLU A 250 49.32 70.14 -12.27
N GLY A 251 48.82 71.30 -11.82
CA GLY A 251 48.18 72.31 -12.67
C GLY A 251 46.81 72.87 -12.21
N TRP A 252 46.29 72.45 -11.05
CA TRP A 252 45.00 72.94 -10.52
C TRP A 252 45.21 73.77 -9.23
N GLU A 253 44.80 75.05 -9.23
CA GLU A 253 44.70 75.88 -8.00
C GLU A 253 43.30 75.78 -7.40
N THR A 254 43.21 75.60 -6.08
CA THR A 254 41.92 75.55 -5.36
C THR A 254 41.66 76.83 -4.57
N GLU A 255 40.53 77.46 -4.83
CA GLU A 255 40.03 78.63 -4.09
C GLU A 255 39.52 78.21 -2.70
N GLN A 256 40.18 78.68 -1.63
CA GLN A 256 39.76 78.39 -0.25
C GLN A 256 38.54 79.24 0.14
N LYS A 257 37.40 78.58 0.40
CA LYS A 257 36.26 79.21 1.10
C LYS A 257 36.43 79.11 2.62
N LYS A 258 36.46 80.29 3.23
CA LYS A 258 36.56 80.59 4.66
C LYS A 258 35.18 80.48 5.35
N GLY A 259 35.17 79.86 6.54
CA GLY A 259 34.18 80.07 7.62
C GLY A 259 32.86 79.30 7.49
N GLY A 260 32.28 78.75 8.56
CA GLY A 260 32.62 78.77 9.97
C GLY A 260 31.51 78.12 10.79
N MET A 261 31.93 77.48 11.89
CA MET A 261 31.19 76.93 13.05
C MET A 261 30.12 75.86 12.80
#